data_AF-A0A8T0C3K1-F1
#
_entry.id   AF-A0A8T0C3K1-F1
#
_cell.length_a   1.000
_cell.length_b   1.000
_cell.length_c   1.000
_cell.angle_alpha   90.00
_cell.angle_beta   90.00
_cell.angle_gamma   90.00
#
_symmetry.space_group_name_H-M   'P 1'
#
loop_
_entity.id
_entity.type
_entity.pdbx_description
1 polymer ?
#
loop_
_entity_poly.entity_id
_entity_poly.type
_entity_poly.pdbx_seq_one_letter_code
_entity_poly.pdbx_strand_id
1 'polypeptide(L)'
;MFLCKANVVIKNLLPRDKREKYYGVVAGAFWLNMVMQSVVYFAYTYSPLHGRGELLDFDIIKVLALSAFAFSVIIFYFSIRNEEKYQQAESWFTNKGEEEQAFIKVSVGCFMLITFFTGVFSMIYHM
;
A
#
# COMPACT_ATOMS: atom_id res chain seq x y z
N MET A 1 7.59 -1.58 13.80
CA MET A 1 6.33 -1.46 14.59
C MET A 1 5.22 -0.78 13.80
N PHE A 2 5.51 0.35 13.12
CA PHE A 2 4.55 1.05 12.27
C PHE A 2 3.85 0.16 11.21
N LEU A 3 4.61 -0.57 10.38
CA LEU A 3 4.06 -1.46 9.35
C LEU A 3 3.11 -2.54 9.90
N CYS A 4 3.40 -3.04 11.11
CA CYS A 4 2.55 -4.02 11.78
C CYS A 4 1.22 -3.40 12.23
N LYS A 5 1.25 -2.18 12.77
CA LYS A 5 0.03 -1.40 13.10
C LYS A 5 -0.78 -1.06 11.84
N ALA A 6 -0.12 -0.64 10.77
CA ALA A 6 -0.77 -0.38 9.49
C ALA A 6 -1.48 -1.64 8.95
N ASN A 7 -0.80 -2.80 9.01
CA ASN A 7 -1.40 -4.08 8.63
C ASN A 7 -2.62 -4.43 9.49
N VAL A 8 -2.57 -4.23 10.80
CA VAL A 8 -3.72 -4.44 11.70
C VAL A 8 -4.90 -3.54 11.34
N VAL A 9 -4.66 -2.26 11.05
CA VAL A 9 -5.72 -1.34 10.63
C VAL A 9 -6.33 -1.80 9.30
N ILE A 10 -5.49 -2.12 8.30
CA ILE A 10 -5.93 -2.57 6.97
C ILE A 10 -6.75 -3.87 7.07
N LYS A 11 -6.29 -4.83 7.88
CA LYS A 11 -7.04 -6.06 8.18
C LYS A 11 -8.45 -5.75 8.70
N ASN A 12 -8.60 -4.71 9.51
CA ASN A 12 -9.86 -4.34 10.16
C ASN A 12 -10.73 -3.35 9.35
N LEU A 13 -10.32 -2.97 8.13
CA LEU A 13 -11.12 -2.10 7.23
C LEU A 13 -12.35 -2.82 6.69
N LEU A 14 -12.25 -4.12 6.42
CA LEU A 14 -13.38 -4.94 5.97
C LEU A 14 -13.88 -5.80 7.14
N PRO A 15 -15.20 -6.01 7.26
CA PRO A 15 -15.79 -6.92 8.24
C PRO A 15 -15.57 -8.39 7.82
N ARG A 16 -14.31 -8.77 7.54
CA ARG A 16 -13.91 -10.16 7.33
C ARG A 16 -13.57 -10.82 8.65
N ASP A 17 -13.66 -12.16 8.65
CA ASP A 17 -13.36 -12.97 9.82
C ASP A 17 -11.97 -12.61 10.36
N LYS A 18 -11.89 -12.32 11.67
CA LYS A 18 -10.69 -11.76 12.35
C LYS A 18 -9.47 -12.69 12.27
N ARG A 19 -9.61 -13.88 11.69
CA ARG A 19 -8.59 -14.92 11.57
C ARG A 19 -7.63 -14.71 10.39
N GLU A 20 -7.96 -13.89 9.40
CA GLU A 20 -7.08 -13.70 8.22
C GLU A 20 -5.95 -12.70 8.48
N LYS A 21 -4.90 -13.15 9.19
CA LYS A 21 -3.66 -12.38 9.45
C LYS A 21 -2.99 -11.87 8.18
N TYR A 22 -3.06 -12.63 7.08
CA TYR A 22 -2.37 -12.35 5.81
C TYR A 22 -3.17 -11.50 4.82
N TYR A 23 -4.47 -11.28 5.05
CA TYR A 23 -5.26 -10.41 4.19
C TYR A 23 -4.70 -8.97 4.17
N GLY A 24 -4.34 -8.45 5.34
CA GLY A 24 -3.72 -7.11 5.45
C GLY A 24 -2.38 -7.00 4.70
N VAL A 25 -1.62 -8.11 4.61
CA VAL A 25 -0.34 -8.16 3.87
C VAL A 25 -0.61 -8.04 2.38
N VAL A 26 -1.56 -8.82 1.86
CA VAL A 26 -1.92 -8.81 0.44
C VAL A 26 -2.53 -7.46 0.06
N ALA A 27 -3.47 -6.95 0.87
CA ALA A 27 -4.12 -5.66 0.63
C ALA A 27 -3.12 -4.48 0.72
N GLY A 28 -2.23 -4.49 1.71
CA GLY A 28 -1.18 -3.49 1.85
C GLY A 28 -0.16 -3.53 0.72
N ALA A 29 0.28 -4.72 0.32
CA ALA A 29 1.21 -4.87 -0.80
C ALA A 29 0.58 -4.47 -2.14
N PHE A 30 -0.67 -4.84 -2.39
CA PHE A 30 -1.41 -4.44 -3.59
C PHE A 30 -1.51 -2.92 -3.68
N TRP A 31 -1.90 -2.28 -2.58
CA TRP A 31 -1.98 -0.83 -2.50
C TRP A 31 -0.61 -0.16 -2.72
N LEU A 32 0.46 -0.67 -2.11
CA LEU A 32 1.80 -0.09 -2.27
C LEU A 32 2.33 -0.21 -3.70
N ASN A 33 2.02 -1.32 -4.37
CA ASN A 33 2.34 -1.51 -5.78
C ASN A 33 1.59 -0.54 -6.69
N MET A 34 0.30 -0.31 -6.46
CA MET A 34 -0.47 0.72 -7.17
C MET A 34 0.18 2.10 -7.04
N VAL A 35 0.55 2.50 -5.81
CA VAL A 35 1.24 3.78 -5.57
C VAL A 35 2.59 3.85 -6.29
N MET A 36 3.41 2.80 -6.20
CA MET A 36 4.70 2.76 -6.89
C MET A 36 4.55 2.86 -8.41
N GLN A 37 3.58 2.16 -9.01
CA GLN A 37 3.30 2.26 -10.44
C GLN A 37 2.91 3.67 -10.84
N SER A 38 2.04 4.33 -10.06
CA SER A 38 1.68 5.73 -10.30
C SER A 38 2.88 6.67 -10.20
N VAL A 39 3.75 6.50 -9.20
CA VAL A 39 4.97 7.32 -9.04
C VAL A 39 5.93 7.12 -10.20
N VAL A 40 6.17 5.87 -10.63
CA VAL A 40 7.06 5.57 -11.76
C VAL A 40 6.50 6.16 -13.05
N TYR A 41 5.19 6.06 -13.27
CA TYR A 41 4.52 6.69 -14.41
C TYR A 41 4.69 8.21 -14.40
N PHE A 42 4.45 8.86 -13.26
CA PHE A 42 4.68 10.31 -13.11
C PHE A 42 6.14 10.71 -13.36
N ALA A 43 7.08 9.97 -12.78
CA ALA A 43 8.50 10.23 -12.96
C ALA A 43 8.91 10.07 -14.42
N TYR A 44 8.34 9.08 -15.13
CA TYR A 44 8.53 8.91 -16.56
C TYR A 44 8.00 10.14 -17.31
N THR A 45 6.71 10.45 -17.19
CA THR A 45 6.01 11.52 -17.94
C THR A 45 6.58 12.92 -17.71
N TYR A 46 6.99 13.24 -16.48
CA TYR A 46 7.47 14.57 -16.10
C TYR A 46 8.99 14.66 -15.97
N SER A 47 9.73 13.62 -16.35
CA SER A 47 11.18 13.69 -16.40
C SER A 47 11.61 14.79 -17.39
N PRO A 48 12.52 15.70 -17.04
CA PRO A 48 13.03 16.73 -17.97
C PRO A 48 13.81 16.14 -19.16
N LEU A 49 13.97 14.82 -19.21
CA LEU A 49 14.60 14.05 -20.28
C LEU A 49 13.56 13.41 -21.23
N HIS A 50 12.26 13.63 -21.02
CA HIS A 50 11.19 13.16 -21.90
C HIS A 50 11.39 13.76 -23.31
N GLY A 51 11.80 12.92 -24.28
CA GLY A 51 12.09 13.32 -25.65
C GLY A 51 13.56 13.19 -26.07
N ARG A 52 14.50 12.91 -25.16
CA ARG A 52 15.82 12.37 -25.54
C ARG A 52 15.73 10.85 -25.50
N GLY A 53 15.89 10.22 -26.67
CA GLY A 53 15.81 8.77 -26.82
C GLY A 53 16.62 8.03 -25.75
N GLU A 54 16.08 6.90 -25.31
CA GLU A 54 16.70 5.88 -24.43
C GLU A 54 16.57 5.99 -22.90
N LEU A 55 15.66 6.78 -22.32
CA LEU A 55 15.75 6.93 -20.85
C LEU A 55 15.18 5.78 -19.98
N LEU A 56 14.23 4.96 -20.44
CA LEU A 56 13.81 3.72 -19.75
C LEU A 56 12.81 2.95 -20.61
N ASP A 57 13.11 1.70 -20.94
CA ASP A 57 12.17 0.83 -21.64
C ASP A 57 10.93 0.55 -20.76
N PHE A 58 9.76 0.54 -21.38
CA PHE A 58 8.49 0.25 -20.72
C PHE A 58 8.50 -1.12 -20.03
N ASP A 59 9.27 -2.06 -20.57
CA ASP A 59 9.47 -3.38 -19.96
C ASP A 59 10.33 -3.33 -18.69
N ILE A 60 11.32 -2.42 -18.62
CA ILE A 60 12.10 -2.20 -17.39
C ILE A 60 11.21 -1.60 -16.30
N ILE A 61 10.33 -0.67 -16.66
CA ILE A 61 9.34 -0.07 -15.73
C ILE A 61 8.41 -1.15 -15.16
N LYS A 62 7.89 -2.05 -16.00
CA LYS A 62 7.05 -3.18 -15.53
C LYS A 62 7.79 -4.09 -14.57
N VAL A 63 9.05 -4.42 -14.87
CA VAL A 63 9.89 -5.28 -14.01
C VAL A 63 10.16 -4.59 -12.65
N LEU A 64 10.43 -3.28 -12.66
CA LEU A 64 10.59 -2.50 -11.43
C LEU A 64 9.31 -2.47 -10.59
N ALA A 65 8.15 -2.29 -11.21
CA ALA A 65 6.87 -2.35 -10.52
C ALA A 65 6.61 -3.74 -9.91
N LEU A 66 6.84 -4.81 -10.67
CA LEU A 66 6.64 -6.18 -10.20
C LEU A 66 7.59 -6.54 -9.04
N SER A 67 8.85 -6.15 -9.15
CA SER A 67 9.83 -6.36 -8.08
C SER A 67 9.47 -5.55 -6.84
N ALA A 68 9.06 -4.28 -6.98
CA ALA A 68 8.56 -3.46 -5.88
C ALA A 68 7.36 -4.11 -5.17
N PHE A 69 6.40 -4.66 -5.92
CA PHE A 69 5.29 -5.41 -5.35
C PHE A 69 5.77 -6.61 -4.53
N ALA A 70 6.65 -7.44 -5.10
CA ALA A 70 7.20 -8.62 -4.43
C ALA A 70 7.95 -8.23 -3.15
N PHE A 71 8.79 -7.19 -3.20
CA PHE A 71 9.48 -6.65 -2.02
C PHE A 71 8.50 -6.13 -0.97
N SER A 72 7.41 -5.49 -1.39
CA SER A 72 6.37 -5.00 -0.47
C SER A 72 5.71 -6.15 0.28
N VAL A 73 5.34 -7.24 -0.42
CA VAL A 73 4.80 -8.46 0.20
C VAL A 73 5.78 -9.00 1.23
N ILE A 74 7.06 -9.12 0.87
CA ILE A 74 8.12 -9.63 1.75
C ILE A 74 8.26 -8.75 3.01
N ILE A 75 8.31 -7.43 2.85
CA ILE A 75 8.43 -6.47 3.94
C ILE A 75 7.24 -6.57 4.90
N PHE A 76 6.01 -6.60 4.37
CA PHE A 76 4.81 -6.75 5.20
C PHE A 76 4.79 -8.10 5.91
N TYR A 77 5.13 -9.19 5.22
CA TYR A 77 5.22 -10.54 5.79
C TYR A 77 6.21 -10.60 6.97
N PHE A 78 7.45 -10.11 6.79
CA PHE A 78 8.43 -10.08 7.87
C PHE A 78 8.00 -9.14 9.01
N SER A 79 7.30 -8.05 8.71
CA SER A 79 6.80 -7.11 9.72
C SER A 79 5.76 -7.72 10.66
N ILE A 80 5.03 -8.74 10.20
CA ILE A 80 3.97 -9.41 10.98
C ILE A 80 4.36 -10.82 11.46
N ARG A 81 5.55 -11.31 11.08
CA ARG A 81 6.07 -12.62 11.46
C ARG A 81 6.30 -12.74 12.96
N ASN A 82 6.68 -11.66 13.64
CA ASN A 82 6.84 -11.66 15.09
C ASN A 82 5.46 -11.59 15.77
N GLU A 83 5.03 -12.71 16.36
CA GLU A 83 3.72 -12.90 17.00
C GLU A 83 3.48 -11.89 18.12
N GLU A 84 4.47 -11.67 18.99
CA GLU A 84 4.36 -10.76 20.15
C GLU A 84 4.12 -9.32 19.69
N LYS A 85 4.91 -8.86 18.71
CA LYS A 85 4.76 -7.51 18.13
C LYS A 85 3.43 -7.35 17.40
N TYR A 86 2.95 -8.42 16.77
CA TYR A 86 1.65 -8.43 16.11
C TYR A 86 0.50 -8.34 17.12
N GLN A 87 0.53 -9.16 18.17
CA GLN A 87 -0.47 -9.12 19.25
C GLN A 87 -0.48 -7.76 19.97
N GLN A 88 0.68 -7.14 20.21
CA GLN A 88 0.75 -5.77 20.75
C GLN A 88 0.13 -4.74 19.81
N ALA A 89 0.27 -4.89 18.50
CA ALA A 89 -0.35 -4.00 17.53
C ALA A 89 -1.86 -4.22 17.44
N GLU A 90 -2.32 -5.47 17.55
CA GLU A 90 -3.73 -5.84 17.58
C GLU A 90 -4.40 -5.32 18.85
N SER A 91 -3.79 -5.52 20.02
CA SER A 91 -4.28 -4.99 21.30
C SER A 91 -4.31 -3.47 21.32
N TRP A 92 -3.29 -2.81 20.76
CA TRP A 92 -3.28 -1.36 20.60
C TRP A 92 -4.49 -0.85 19.79
N PHE A 93 -4.91 -1.58 18.76
CA PHE A 93 -6.05 -1.18 17.94
C PHE A 93 -7.38 -1.53 18.61
N THR A 94 -7.51 -2.71 19.20
CA THR A 94 -8.76 -3.17 19.83
C THR A 94 -9.07 -2.49 21.15
N ASN A 95 -8.05 -2.00 21.88
CA ASN A 95 -8.23 -1.28 23.14
C ASN A 95 -8.69 0.18 22.94
N LYS A 96 -8.74 0.66 21.69
CA LYS A 96 -9.30 1.99 21.38
C LYS A 96 -10.82 1.96 21.44
N GLY A 97 -11.43 3.10 21.79
CA GLY A 97 -12.88 3.28 21.71
C GLY A 97 -13.39 3.10 20.28
N GLU A 98 -14.67 2.74 20.14
CA GLU A 98 -15.29 2.48 18.82
C GLU A 98 -15.19 3.68 17.88
N GLU A 99 -15.40 4.90 18.39
CA GLU A 99 -15.26 6.14 17.63
C GLU A 99 -13.84 6.35 17.12
N GLU A 100 -12.82 6.08 17.94
CA GLU A 100 -11.41 6.19 17.52
C GLU A 100 -11.06 5.14 16.46
N GLN A 101 -11.54 3.90 16.63
CA GLN A 101 -11.32 2.84 15.64
C GLN A 101 -11.97 3.21 14.31
N ALA A 102 -13.20 3.72 14.33
CA ALA A 102 -13.91 4.18 13.15
C ALA A 102 -13.15 5.33 12.47
N PHE A 103 -12.71 6.33 13.23
CA PHE A 103 -11.93 7.45 12.70
C PHE A 103 -10.63 6.99 12.01
N ILE A 104 -9.89 6.06 12.63
CA ILE A 104 -8.65 5.50 12.05
C ILE A 104 -8.96 4.73 10.77
N LYS A 105 -10.00 3.88 10.77
CA LYS A 105 -10.41 3.12 9.58
C LYS A 105 -10.81 4.04 8.43
N VAL A 106 -11.64 5.03 8.70
CA VAL A 106 -12.09 6.01 7.69
C VAL A 106 -10.91 6.81 7.16
N SER A 107 -10.02 7.28 8.04
CA SER A 107 -8.84 8.05 7.63
C SER A 107 -7.90 7.24 6.74
N VAL A 108 -7.62 5.98 7.09
CA VAL A 108 -6.79 5.09 6.26
C VAL A 108 -7.51 4.74 4.96
N GLY A 109 -8.81 4.45 4.99
CA GLY A 109 -9.62 4.20 3.80
C GLY A 109 -9.63 5.38 2.84
N CYS A 110 -9.87 6.60 3.34
CA CYS A 110 -9.81 7.84 2.55
C CYS A 110 -8.42 8.06 1.96
N PHE A 111 -7.36 7.86 2.73
CA PHE A 111 -5.99 7.98 2.23
C PHE A 111 -5.70 6.99 1.10
N MET A 112 -6.11 5.72 1.27
CA MET A 112 -5.96 4.69 0.24
C MET A 112 -6.77 5.02 -1.02
N LEU A 113 -7.96 5.57 -0.86
CA LEU A 113 -8.85 5.96 -1.94
C LEU A 113 -8.32 7.19 -2.70
N ILE A 114 -7.85 8.22 -2.00
CA ILE A 114 -7.25 9.41 -2.62
C ILE A 114 -6.01 9.02 -3.41
N THR A 115 -5.13 8.18 -2.85
CA THR A 115 -3.93 7.72 -3.57
C THR A 115 -4.28 6.88 -4.80
N PHE A 116 -5.28 5.99 -4.70
CA PHE A 116 -5.81 5.25 -5.84
C PHE A 116 -6.31 6.17 -6.94
N PHE A 117 -7.24 7.07 -6.63
CA PHE A 117 -7.85 7.95 -7.64
C PHE A 117 -6.85 8.92 -8.21
N THR A 118 -5.94 9.48 -7.40
CA THR A 118 -4.85 10.32 -7.91
C THR A 118 -4.03 9.54 -8.94
N GLY A 119 -3.62 8.31 -8.62
CA GLY A 119 -2.88 7.46 -9.55
C GLY A 119 -3.64 7.18 -10.85
N VAL A 120 -4.94 6.86 -10.76
CA VAL A 120 -5.79 6.58 -11.92
C VAL A 120 -6.00 7.83 -12.78
N PHE A 121 -6.33 8.97 -12.17
CA PHE A 121 -6.50 10.25 -12.87
C PHE A 121 -5.24 10.61 -13.64
N SER A 122 -4.08 10.46 -13.03
CA SER A 122 -2.81 10.77 -13.66
C SER A 122 -2.49 9.85 -14.82
N MET A 123 -2.83 8.57 -14.72
CA MET A 123 -2.68 7.62 -15.81
C MET A 123 -3.63 7.94 -16.98
N ILE A 124 -4.88 8.30 -16.71
CA ILE A 124 -5.89 8.58 -17.75
C ILE A 124 -5.63 9.92 -18.46
N TYR A 125 -5.28 10.97 -17.73
CA TYR A 125 -5.10 12.31 -18.31
C TYR A 125 -3.78 12.51 -19.07
N HIS A 126 -2.82 11.60 -18.90
CA HIS A 126 -1.52 11.65 -19.59
C HIS A 126 -1.31 10.48 -20.57
N MET A 127 -2.34 9.69 -20.84
CA MET A 127 -2.43 8.82 -22.03
C MET A 127 -2.93 9.62 -23.23
#